data_AF-A0A372DU69-F1
#
_entry.id   AF-A0A372DU69-F1
#
_cell.length_a   1.000
_cell.length_b   1.000
_cell.length_c   1.000
_cell.angle_alpha   90.00
_cell.angle_beta   90.00
_cell.angle_gamma   90.00
#
_symmetry.space_group_name_H-M   'P 1'
#
loop_
_entity.id
_entity.type
_entity.pdbx_description
1 polymer ?
#
loop_
_entity_poly.entity_id
_entity_poly.type
_entity_poly.pdbx_seq_one_letter_code
_entity_poly.pdbx_strand_id
1 'polypeptide(L)'
;MKNQKIVEAMPGYRWEIDGANFVKVVYRQDSDLVVFADQGICHYRFDDDGERLMEFLDAQSLLDVGTVTDGGWLDVTPSVVIPWSSATETTNTAADSATSAPSTQAMSYTFRVLNNDGTEFGKGCFTLGNGSESSVEYRRGTAETLTAFWYRDLIVGVLDLSALLSLSFSDRAGEQQFQFNAWAQPDFDRGLVAGGATPDQLGAVSAHRGATEDGSCQGRKLEWVAIGQPTIEVVEEDGVTIPLVDLVVAIDSSVSMKDEAVALDAAVSAAIEAARAHCPSDLRVVYLGIEGTFRDTRFNQSIRKYLTTTTNVAESELRGRQRGTVAGGGAQEDGARAIEDLSRHFDWRPGAGRALFFLGDESLDGGNQDGKQDQGDIEAANLAIAVAKEAGVRVHTYLGTSSVKDKVRREIEGEYARVARETGGQSFTSQDALRGFQALLQDVICGSKPEPRRIEHPFCCCQAYVES
;
A
#
# COMPACT_ATOMS: atom_id res chain seq x y z
N MET A 1 -28.63 -36.47 49.84
CA MET A 1 -27.40 -36.66 50.66
C MET A 1 -26.27 -37.10 49.75
N LYS A 2 -25.15 -36.36 49.77
CA LYS A 2 -23.74 -36.75 49.59
C LYS A 2 -23.33 -37.47 48.27
N ASN A 3 -22.58 -36.78 47.40
CA ASN A 3 -21.11 -36.79 47.21
C ASN A 3 -20.67 -37.91 46.23
N GLN A 4 -19.66 -37.83 45.36
CA GLN A 4 -18.78 -36.80 44.75
C GLN A 4 -17.78 -37.60 43.86
N LYS A 5 -17.32 -37.00 42.74
CA LYS A 5 -16.07 -37.20 41.94
C LYS A 5 -16.38 -37.37 40.45
N ILE A 6 -16.08 -36.42 39.56
CA ILE A 6 -14.78 -35.79 39.17
C ILE A 6 -13.80 -36.81 38.58
N VAL A 7 -13.60 -36.69 37.26
CA VAL A 7 -12.33 -36.95 36.55
C VAL A 7 -12.08 -35.65 35.77
N GLU A 8 -11.49 -34.65 36.41
CA GLU A 8 -10.07 -34.27 36.33
C GLU A 8 -9.65 -33.81 34.92
N ALA A 9 -9.80 -32.50 34.72
CA ALA A 9 -8.88 -31.71 33.91
C ALA A 9 -7.63 -31.41 34.75
N MET A 10 -6.44 -31.54 34.16
CA MET A 10 -5.17 -30.97 34.63
C MET A 10 -4.18 -30.87 33.44
N PRO A 11 -3.11 -30.05 33.49
CA PRO A 11 -3.09 -28.62 33.83
C PRO A 11 -2.12 -27.80 32.94
N GLY A 12 -2.29 -26.47 32.96
CA GLY A 12 -1.22 -25.50 32.66
C GLY A 12 -1.15 -25.05 31.21
N TYR A 13 -1.73 -23.88 30.90
CA TYR A 13 -0.99 -22.63 30.64
C TYR A 13 -1.98 -21.47 30.71
N ARG A 14 -1.58 -20.42 31.43
CA ARG A 14 -2.26 -19.13 31.53
C ARG A 14 -1.58 -18.22 30.52
N TRP A 15 -2.33 -17.62 29.61
CA TRP A 15 -1.81 -16.61 28.70
C TRP A 15 -1.99 -15.24 29.33
N GLU A 16 -0.87 -14.58 29.59
CA GLU A 16 -0.81 -13.15 29.93
C GLU A 16 0.11 -12.55 28.87
N ILE A 17 -0.43 -11.63 28.08
CA ILE A 17 0.27 -10.99 26.97
C ILE A 17 0.70 -9.62 27.48
N ASP A 18 2.01 -9.40 27.53
CA ASP A 18 2.57 -8.06 27.66
C ASP A 18 3.85 -7.97 26.82
N GLY A 19 3.94 -6.92 26.00
CA GLY A 19 5.17 -6.42 25.38
C GLY A 19 5.95 -7.31 24.41
N ALA A 20 5.74 -7.06 23.11
CA ALA A 20 6.70 -7.14 21.99
C ALA A 20 7.37 -8.50 21.58
N ASN A 21 7.25 -8.75 20.28
CA ASN A 21 7.98 -9.71 19.42
C ASN A 21 7.59 -11.19 19.54
N PHE A 22 6.87 -11.68 18.52
CA PHE A 22 6.40 -13.06 18.45
C PHE A 22 7.45 -14.01 17.85
N VAL A 23 7.55 -15.21 18.44
CA VAL A 23 7.98 -16.44 17.75
C VAL A 23 6.85 -17.45 17.92
N LYS A 24 6.29 -17.95 16.82
CA LYS A 24 5.30 -19.04 16.85
C LYS A 24 6.00 -20.34 16.47
N VAL A 25 6.15 -21.25 17.41
CA VAL A 25 6.64 -22.61 17.16
C VAL A 25 5.45 -23.55 17.14
N VAL A 26 5.23 -24.23 16.02
CA VAL A 26 4.21 -25.29 15.90
C VAL A 26 4.96 -26.61 15.74
N TYR A 27 4.76 -27.52 16.68
CA TYR A 27 5.24 -28.89 16.56
C TYR A 27 4.24 -29.72 15.77
N ARG A 28 4.74 -30.46 14.78
CA ARG A 28 4.07 -31.65 14.25
C ARG A 28 4.88 -32.85 14.71
N GLN A 29 4.22 -33.83 15.32
CA GLN A 29 4.80 -35.16 15.42
C GLN A 29 5.06 -35.62 13.99
N ASP A 30 6.31 -36.03 13.73
CA ASP A 30 6.84 -36.51 12.45
C ASP A 30 7.59 -35.43 11.64
N SER A 31 8.83 -35.20 12.09
CA SER A 31 10.05 -34.83 11.34
C SER A 31 10.28 -33.41 10.78
N ASP A 32 9.29 -32.52 10.72
CA ASP A 32 9.54 -31.17 10.19
C ASP A 32 9.35 -30.07 11.25
N LEU A 33 10.39 -29.24 11.42
CA LEU A 33 10.32 -27.99 12.17
C LEU A 33 10.09 -26.84 11.18
N VAL A 34 8.98 -26.12 11.35
CA VAL A 34 8.71 -24.89 10.61
C VAL A 34 8.75 -23.71 11.57
N VAL A 35 9.69 -22.79 11.35
CA VAL A 35 9.81 -21.54 12.10
C VAL A 35 9.38 -20.38 11.22
N PHE A 36 8.48 -19.55 11.72
CA PHE A 36 8.10 -18.30 11.06
C PHE A 36 8.91 -17.16 11.68
N ALA A 37 9.75 -16.52 10.88
CA ALA A 37 10.40 -15.26 11.20
C ALA A 37 9.91 -14.18 10.21
N ASP A 38 9.81 -12.94 10.68
CA ASP A 38 9.21 -11.78 9.98
C ASP A 38 10.01 -11.31 8.73
N GLN A 39 10.91 -12.14 8.20
CA GLN A 39 11.82 -11.81 7.11
C GLN A 39 12.00 -12.95 6.08
N GLY A 40 11.13 -13.98 6.07
CA GLY A 40 11.12 -14.99 5.00
C GLY A 40 10.93 -16.44 5.47
N ILE A 41 10.47 -17.30 4.56
CA ILE A 41 10.26 -18.74 4.79
C ILE A 41 11.56 -19.48 4.48
N CYS A 42 12.14 -20.13 5.48
CA CYS A 42 13.26 -21.06 5.28
C CYS A 42 12.77 -22.50 5.38
N HIS A 43 12.98 -23.29 4.33
CA HIS A 43 12.82 -24.74 4.36
C HIS A 43 14.13 -25.40 4.79
N TYR A 44 14.06 -26.27 5.79
CA TYR A 44 15.19 -27.10 6.19
C TYR A 44 14.86 -28.56 5.93
N ARG A 45 15.83 -29.29 5.38
CA ARG A 45 15.80 -30.74 5.26
C ARG A 45 16.92 -31.29 6.12
N PHE A 46 16.59 -32.17 7.05
CA PHE A 46 17.58 -32.91 7.81
C PHE A 46 17.94 -34.16 7.01
N ASP A 47 19.21 -34.34 6.68
CA ASP A 47 19.73 -35.62 6.23
C ASP A 47 20.23 -36.40 7.47
N ASP A 48 19.79 -37.65 7.55
CA ASP A 48 20.15 -38.60 8.60
C ASP A 48 21.65 -38.86 8.55
N ASP A 49 22.45 -38.18 9.38
CA ASP A 49 23.76 -38.66 9.85
C ASP A 49 24.29 -37.76 11.00
N GLY A 50 23.77 -38.00 12.20
CA GLY A 50 24.56 -38.19 13.44
C GLY A 50 25.49 -37.11 14.05
N GLU A 51 25.96 -36.07 13.36
CA GLU A 51 26.83 -35.05 13.98
C GLU A 51 26.49 -33.62 13.51
N ARG A 52 26.19 -32.75 14.47
CA ARG A 52 25.68 -31.38 14.23
C ARG A 52 26.78 -30.34 14.42
N LEU A 53 27.10 -29.61 13.35
CA LEU A 53 27.77 -28.31 13.39
C LEU A 53 26.83 -27.31 12.73
N MET A 54 26.34 -26.34 13.51
CA MET A 54 25.66 -25.16 12.98
C MET A 54 26.75 -24.21 12.48
N GLU A 55 26.83 -24.00 11.17
CA GLU A 55 27.62 -22.92 10.60
C GLU A 55 26.67 -21.78 10.20
N PHE A 56 26.71 -20.69 10.97
CA PHE A 56 26.00 -19.45 10.64
C PHE A 56 26.89 -18.61 9.73
N LEU A 57 26.42 -18.32 8.52
CA LEU A 57 27.00 -17.26 7.70
C LEU A 57 26.37 -15.92 8.11
N ASP A 58 27.23 -15.10 8.69
CA ASP A 58 27.11 -13.69 9.05
C ASP A 58 26.39 -13.35 10.38
N ALA A 59 27.22 -12.97 11.37
CA ALA A 59 26.81 -12.11 12.47
C ALA A 59 28.05 -11.41 13.08
N GLN A 60 28.18 -10.11 12.86
CA GLN A 60 28.86 -9.28 13.87
C GLN A 60 27.97 -9.23 15.12
N SER A 61 28.58 -9.60 16.24
CA SER A 61 28.06 -9.63 17.60
C SER A 61 27.06 -10.74 17.93
N LEU A 62 27.51 -11.79 18.62
CA LEU A 62 27.07 -12.14 19.98
C LEU A 62 27.81 -13.38 20.54
N LEU A 63 27.82 -13.44 21.87
CA LEU A 63 28.55 -14.37 22.72
C LEU A 63 28.03 -15.82 22.63
N ASP A 64 28.98 -16.72 22.88
CA ASP A 64 28.86 -18.18 22.98
C ASP A 64 27.81 -18.62 24.03
N VAL A 65 26.83 -19.41 23.61
CA VAL A 65 25.82 -20.02 24.51
C VAL A 65 25.65 -21.51 24.20
N GLY A 66 26.67 -22.30 24.56
CA GLY A 66 26.52 -23.67 25.06
C GLY A 66 26.19 -24.79 24.05
N THR A 67 26.67 -25.99 24.36
CA THR A 67 26.43 -27.23 23.60
C THR A 67 25.18 -27.96 24.10
N VAL A 68 24.37 -28.46 23.15
CA VAL A 68 23.18 -29.28 23.42
C VAL A 68 23.59 -30.75 23.57
N THR A 69 23.09 -31.43 24.61
CA THR A 69 23.12 -32.91 24.69
C THR A 69 21.70 -33.46 24.66
N ASP A 70 21.54 -34.65 24.09
CA ASP A 70 20.24 -35.24 23.79
C ASP A 70 19.35 -35.41 25.02
N GLY A 71 18.15 -34.81 24.94
CA GLY A 71 17.05 -35.02 25.89
C GLY A 71 16.81 -33.95 26.96
N GLY A 72 17.45 -32.77 26.90
CA GLY A 72 17.29 -31.71 27.91
C GLY A 72 16.54 -30.45 27.43
N TRP A 73 15.75 -29.84 28.33
CA TRP A 73 15.14 -28.51 28.15
C TRP A 73 16.22 -27.41 28.06
N LEU A 74 15.97 -26.40 27.23
CA LEU A 74 16.81 -25.21 27.11
C LEU A 74 16.52 -24.25 28.28
N ASP A 75 17.33 -24.28 29.33
CA ASP A 75 17.31 -23.27 30.38
C ASP A 75 18.05 -22.02 29.90
N VAL A 76 17.30 -21.00 29.50
CA VAL A 76 17.87 -19.67 29.22
C VAL A 76 17.89 -18.89 30.53
N THR A 77 19.00 -18.94 31.26
CA THR A 77 19.19 -18.07 32.44
C THR A 77 19.42 -16.63 31.99
N PRO A 78 18.60 -15.65 32.41
CA PRO A 78 18.88 -14.25 32.13
C PRO A 78 20.01 -13.80 33.05
N SER A 79 21.21 -13.62 32.49
CA SER A 79 22.30 -12.94 33.17
C SER A 79 22.49 -11.56 32.56
N VAL A 80 22.58 -10.56 33.46
CA VAL A 80 22.82 -9.13 33.25
C VAL A 80 21.55 -8.28 33.04
N VAL A 81 20.92 -7.94 34.17
CA VAL A 81 20.14 -6.69 34.31
C VAL A 81 21.14 -5.54 34.31
N ILE A 82 21.19 -4.76 33.23
CA ILE A 82 21.80 -3.43 33.26
C ILE A 82 20.73 -2.49 33.85
N PRO A 83 20.96 -1.84 35.01
CA PRO A 83 19.98 -0.96 35.59
C PRO A 83 19.80 0.28 34.72
N TRP A 84 18.59 0.48 34.22
CA TRP A 84 18.19 1.72 33.56
C TRP A 84 18.07 2.79 34.64
N SER A 85 19.10 3.62 34.80
CA SER A 85 19.04 4.78 35.67
C SER A 85 18.18 5.86 35.02
N SER A 86 17.09 6.19 35.69
CA SER A 86 16.26 7.36 35.45
C SER A 86 17.10 8.64 35.36
N ALA A 87 17.15 9.25 34.18
CA ALA A 87 17.57 10.63 34.00
C ALA A 87 16.44 11.39 33.30
N THR A 88 15.92 12.36 34.05
CA THR A 88 14.89 13.33 33.75
C THR A 88 15.18 14.07 32.44
N GLU A 89 14.26 14.00 31.48
CA GLU A 89 14.36 14.84 30.27
C GLU A 89 13.63 16.16 30.50
N THR A 90 14.41 17.13 30.98
CA THR A 90 14.14 18.57 30.83
C THR A 90 14.20 18.92 29.35
N THR A 91 13.12 19.50 28.84
CA THR A 91 13.06 20.16 27.53
C THR A 91 14.19 21.17 27.37
N ASN A 92 15.04 21.01 26.36
CA ASN A 92 15.78 22.12 25.78
C ASN A 92 16.03 21.90 24.28
N THR A 93 15.46 22.84 23.55
CA THR A 93 15.64 23.19 22.15
C THR A 93 17.11 23.51 21.86
N ALA A 94 17.77 22.75 20.99
CA ALA A 94 18.91 23.23 20.21
C ALA A 94 19.11 22.33 19.00
N ALA A 95 19.15 22.94 17.82
CA ALA A 95 19.46 22.32 16.55
C ALA A 95 20.87 21.72 16.58
N ASP A 96 21.00 20.46 16.14
CA ASP A 96 22.21 19.99 15.50
C ASP A 96 21.85 19.05 14.35
N SER A 97 22.05 19.58 13.15
CA SER A 97 21.98 18.91 11.87
C SER A 97 23.16 17.95 11.73
N ALA A 98 22.91 16.66 11.93
CA ALA A 98 23.74 15.59 11.40
C ALA A 98 22.90 14.77 10.42
N THR A 99 22.86 15.24 9.18
CA THR A 99 22.30 14.54 8.03
C THR A 99 23.11 13.25 7.83
N SER A 100 22.58 12.10 8.26
CA SER A 100 23.02 10.83 7.69
C SER A 100 22.64 10.86 6.21
N ALA A 101 23.66 10.83 5.34
CA ALA A 101 23.43 10.79 3.90
C ALA A 101 22.56 9.56 3.56
N PRO A 102 21.57 9.70 2.65
CA PRO A 102 20.78 8.56 2.22
C PRO A 102 21.72 7.52 1.60
N SER A 103 21.67 6.28 2.09
CA SER A 103 22.38 5.18 1.43
C SER A 103 21.83 5.01 0.02
N THR A 104 22.64 5.27 -0.99
CA THR A 104 22.26 5.13 -2.40
C THR A 104 21.98 3.65 -2.69
N GLN A 105 20.70 3.33 -2.87
CA GLN A 105 20.20 1.99 -3.16
C GLN A 105 20.76 1.50 -4.50
N ALA A 106 21.13 0.20 -4.57
CA ALA A 106 21.57 -0.44 -5.80
C ALA A 106 20.55 -0.24 -6.94
N MET A 107 21.03 0.19 -8.11
CA MET A 107 20.17 0.44 -9.27
C MET A 107 20.34 -0.67 -10.31
N SER A 108 19.21 -1.21 -10.77
CA SER A 108 19.16 -2.26 -11.78
C SER A 108 18.62 -1.71 -13.10
N TYR A 109 19.18 -2.21 -14.20
CA TYR A 109 18.82 -1.84 -15.55
C TYR A 109 18.49 -3.08 -16.37
N THR A 110 17.60 -2.92 -17.35
CA THR A 110 17.20 -3.95 -18.31
C THR A 110 17.50 -3.49 -19.72
N PHE A 111 17.81 -4.42 -20.62
CA PHE A 111 18.06 -4.11 -22.03
C PHE A 111 17.60 -5.26 -22.94
N ARG A 112 17.45 -4.95 -24.23
CA ARG A 112 17.07 -5.94 -25.25
C ARG A 112 18.04 -5.93 -26.41
N VAL A 113 18.21 -7.10 -27.02
CA VAL A 113 18.79 -7.28 -28.34
C VAL A 113 17.64 -7.56 -29.29
N LEU A 114 17.56 -6.81 -30.37
CA LEU A 114 16.47 -6.81 -31.32
C LEU A 114 16.87 -7.47 -32.65
N ASN A 115 15.90 -8.10 -33.29
CA ASN A 115 15.97 -8.48 -34.71
C ASN A 115 15.88 -7.23 -35.61
N ASN A 116 16.14 -7.40 -36.91
CA ASN A 116 16.02 -6.32 -37.89
C ASN A 116 14.61 -5.74 -38.01
N ASP A 117 13.59 -6.53 -37.69
CA ASP A 117 12.18 -6.11 -37.69
C ASP A 117 11.77 -5.44 -36.37
N GLY A 118 12.70 -5.27 -35.41
CA GLY A 118 12.46 -4.66 -34.11
C GLY A 118 11.87 -5.61 -33.07
N THR A 119 11.62 -6.88 -33.40
CA THR A 119 11.18 -7.88 -32.42
C THR A 119 12.30 -8.25 -31.45
N GLU A 120 11.95 -8.61 -30.22
CA GLU A 120 12.92 -9.06 -29.23
C GLU A 120 13.58 -10.37 -29.68
N PHE A 121 14.90 -10.34 -29.73
CA PHE A 121 15.73 -11.52 -30.01
C PHE A 121 16.35 -12.09 -28.73
N GLY A 122 16.77 -11.20 -27.83
CA GLY A 122 17.31 -11.54 -26.52
C GLY A 122 17.08 -10.42 -25.53
N LYS A 123 17.20 -10.73 -24.25
CA LYS A 123 17.03 -9.77 -23.17
C LYS A 123 18.06 -9.97 -22.08
N GLY A 124 18.37 -8.88 -21.39
CA GLY A 124 19.31 -8.90 -20.30
C GLY A 124 19.04 -7.84 -19.25
N CYS A 125 19.80 -7.92 -18.17
CA CYS A 125 19.80 -6.95 -17.09
C CYS A 125 21.20 -6.84 -16.48
N PHE A 126 21.43 -5.77 -15.74
CA PHE A 126 22.58 -5.63 -14.85
C PHE A 126 22.25 -4.77 -13.64
N THR A 127 23.02 -4.92 -12.56
CA THR A 127 22.84 -4.14 -11.32
C THR A 127 24.14 -3.46 -10.93
N LEU A 128 24.04 -2.17 -10.62
CA LEU A 128 25.14 -1.38 -10.06
C LEU A 128 25.12 -1.47 -8.53
N GLY A 129 26.29 -1.66 -7.93
CA GLY A 129 26.47 -1.70 -6.48
C GLY A 129 26.22 -0.33 -5.83
N ASN A 130 25.99 -0.33 -4.51
CA ASN A 130 25.72 0.89 -3.74
C ASN A 130 26.84 1.93 -3.93
N GLY A 131 26.45 3.19 -4.15
CA GLY A 131 27.39 4.29 -4.37
C GLY A 131 28.01 4.36 -5.78
N SER A 132 27.62 3.46 -6.70
CA SER A 132 27.98 3.60 -8.11
C SER A 132 27.31 4.85 -8.68
N GLU A 133 28.12 5.73 -9.27
CA GLU A 133 27.61 6.83 -10.07
C GLU A 133 26.81 6.27 -11.26
N SER A 134 26.10 7.15 -11.95
CA SER A 134 25.24 6.84 -13.08
C SER A 134 26.01 6.44 -14.37
N SER A 135 27.20 5.84 -14.16
CA SER A 135 28.16 5.38 -15.13
C SER A 135 29.01 4.26 -14.55
N VAL A 136 29.26 3.20 -15.31
CA VAL A 136 30.18 2.11 -14.99
C VAL A 136 31.07 1.79 -16.20
N GLU A 137 32.36 1.61 -15.94
CA GLU A 137 33.27 0.91 -16.85
C GLU A 137 33.76 -0.36 -16.15
N TYR A 138 33.07 -1.47 -16.37
CA TYR A 138 33.45 -2.78 -15.89
C TYR A 138 34.45 -3.40 -16.86
N ARG A 139 35.58 -3.85 -16.32
CA ARG A 139 36.47 -4.81 -16.98
C ARG A 139 36.71 -5.95 -16.01
N ARG A 140 36.73 -7.17 -16.52
CA ARG A 140 37.02 -8.32 -15.67
C ARG A 140 38.34 -8.12 -14.89
N GLY A 141 38.27 -8.28 -13.58
CA GLY A 141 39.41 -8.10 -12.68
C GLY A 141 39.63 -6.67 -12.16
N THR A 142 38.73 -5.72 -12.43
CA THR A 142 38.74 -4.38 -11.80
C THR A 142 37.82 -4.32 -10.58
N ALA A 143 38.09 -3.39 -9.65
CA ALA A 143 37.27 -3.18 -8.46
C ALA A 143 35.80 -2.92 -8.82
N GLU A 144 34.91 -3.60 -8.11
CA GLU A 144 33.55 -3.97 -8.53
C GLU A 144 32.52 -2.87 -8.25
N THR A 145 31.94 -2.30 -9.30
CA THR A 145 30.70 -1.50 -9.24
C THR A 145 29.50 -2.24 -9.83
N LEU A 146 29.71 -3.43 -10.41
CA LEU A 146 28.68 -4.26 -11.02
C LEU A 146 28.44 -5.49 -10.14
N THR A 147 27.22 -5.65 -9.62
CA THR A 147 26.88 -6.76 -8.71
C THR A 147 26.10 -7.87 -9.40
N ALA A 148 25.49 -7.59 -10.55
CA ALA A 148 24.79 -8.59 -11.35
C ALA A 148 24.88 -8.26 -12.84
N PHE A 149 24.92 -9.30 -13.66
CA PHE A 149 24.70 -9.24 -15.10
C PHE A 149 24.05 -10.55 -15.53
N TRP A 150 22.98 -10.47 -16.32
CA TRP A 150 22.33 -11.62 -16.94
C TRP A 150 21.92 -11.26 -18.36
N TYR A 151 22.07 -12.20 -19.29
CA TYR A 151 21.58 -12.08 -20.65
C TYR A 151 21.15 -13.45 -21.17
N ARG A 152 20.06 -13.49 -21.94
CA ARG A 152 19.60 -14.70 -22.62
C ARG A 152 19.15 -14.43 -24.03
N ASP A 153 19.53 -15.33 -24.93
CA ASP A 153 18.85 -15.52 -26.22
C ASP A 153 18.88 -17.00 -26.65
N LEU A 154 18.27 -17.28 -27.81
CA LEU A 154 18.14 -18.65 -28.33
C LEU A 154 19.46 -19.26 -28.86
N ILE A 155 20.51 -18.46 -29.06
CA ILE A 155 21.79 -18.89 -29.66
C ILE A 155 22.88 -19.03 -28.60
N VAL A 156 23.07 -18.03 -27.73
CA VAL A 156 24.09 -18.10 -26.67
C VAL A 156 23.60 -18.85 -25.43
N GLY A 157 22.30 -19.03 -25.28
CA GLY A 157 21.70 -19.51 -24.02
C GLY A 157 21.74 -18.41 -22.96
N VAL A 158 22.01 -18.78 -21.70
CA VAL A 158 22.13 -17.84 -20.58
C VAL A 158 23.60 -17.48 -20.35
N LEU A 159 23.88 -16.19 -20.24
CA LEU A 159 25.16 -15.61 -19.82
C LEU A 159 24.95 -14.85 -18.52
N ASP A 160 25.86 -15.01 -17.57
CA ASP A 160 25.86 -14.31 -16.29
C ASP A 160 27.09 -13.42 -16.12
N LEU A 161 27.28 -12.85 -14.93
CA LEU A 161 28.43 -12.01 -14.60
C LEU A 161 29.78 -12.71 -14.84
N SER A 162 29.86 -14.04 -14.68
CA SER A 162 31.08 -14.81 -14.94
C SER A 162 31.42 -14.91 -16.43
N ALA A 163 30.45 -14.69 -17.32
CA ALA A 163 30.66 -14.60 -18.76
C ALA A 163 31.01 -13.17 -19.22
N LEU A 164 30.81 -12.15 -18.39
CA LEU A 164 31.07 -10.76 -18.76
C LEU A 164 32.57 -10.47 -18.82
N LEU A 165 33.05 -9.96 -19.95
CA LEU A 165 34.45 -9.53 -20.14
C LEU A 165 34.58 -8.02 -19.93
N SER A 166 33.64 -7.25 -20.48
CA SER A 166 33.56 -5.80 -20.28
C SER A 166 32.13 -5.30 -20.41
N LEU A 167 31.78 -4.26 -19.67
CA LEU A 167 30.54 -3.50 -19.82
C LEU A 167 30.86 -2.03 -19.62
N SER A 168 30.37 -1.18 -20.52
CA SER A 168 30.44 0.27 -20.37
C SER A 168 29.04 0.83 -20.45
N PHE A 169 28.66 1.58 -19.42
CA PHE A 169 27.39 2.28 -19.30
C PHE A 169 27.64 3.68 -18.76
N SER A 170 26.96 4.67 -19.30
CA SER A 170 26.88 6.01 -18.73
C SER A 170 25.54 6.60 -19.13
N ASP A 171 24.78 7.14 -18.19
CA ASP A 171 23.54 7.90 -18.50
C ASP A 171 23.75 9.42 -18.43
N ARG A 172 24.98 9.86 -18.15
CA ARG A 172 25.32 11.28 -18.02
C ARG A 172 25.08 12.01 -19.34
N ALA A 173 24.42 13.16 -19.25
CA ALA A 173 24.13 13.99 -20.41
C ALA A 173 25.41 14.28 -21.21
N GLY A 174 25.40 13.94 -22.50
CA GLY A 174 26.55 14.11 -23.40
C GLY A 174 27.54 12.94 -23.44
N GLU A 175 27.42 11.95 -22.56
CA GLU A 175 28.27 10.74 -22.50
C GLU A 175 27.45 9.45 -22.58
N GLN A 176 26.19 9.54 -22.99
CA GLN A 176 25.24 8.43 -22.96
C GLN A 176 25.69 7.31 -23.89
N GLN A 177 26.07 6.17 -23.30
CA GLN A 177 26.49 4.99 -24.05
C GLN A 177 26.19 3.71 -23.27
N PHE A 178 25.86 2.66 -24.01
CA PHE A 178 25.75 1.31 -23.48
C PHE A 178 26.37 0.30 -24.43
N GLN A 179 27.25 -0.53 -23.89
CA GLN A 179 27.90 -1.62 -24.59
C GLN A 179 28.38 -2.71 -23.63
N PHE A 180 28.44 -3.94 -24.12
CA PHE A 180 28.99 -5.05 -23.37
C PHE A 180 29.63 -6.10 -24.29
N ASN A 181 30.48 -6.92 -23.67
CA ASN A 181 31.17 -8.04 -24.29
C ASN A 181 31.09 -9.21 -23.31
N ALA A 182 30.34 -10.24 -23.68
CA ALA A 182 30.10 -11.40 -22.82
C ALA A 182 30.32 -12.70 -23.59
N TRP A 183 31.15 -13.59 -23.05
CA TRP A 183 31.48 -14.90 -23.61
C TRP A 183 31.53 -15.94 -22.51
N ALA A 184 30.80 -17.04 -22.71
CA ALA A 184 30.86 -18.16 -21.79
C ALA A 184 32.26 -18.74 -21.76
N GLN A 185 32.68 -19.12 -20.57
CA GLN A 185 34.01 -19.64 -20.30
C GLN A 185 33.98 -21.11 -19.91
N PRO A 186 35.10 -21.83 -20.07
CA PRO A 186 36.41 -21.36 -20.56
C PRO A 186 36.57 -21.33 -22.09
N ASP A 187 35.61 -21.89 -22.83
CA ASP A 187 35.82 -22.22 -24.24
C ASP A 187 35.60 -21.05 -25.20
N PHE A 188 34.98 -19.95 -24.75
CA PHE A 188 34.62 -18.78 -25.57
C PHE A 188 33.85 -19.19 -26.85
N ASP A 189 33.11 -20.28 -26.75
CA ASP A 189 32.38 -20.92 -27.84
C ASP A 189 30.99 -20.31 -28.03
N ARG A 190 30.46 -19.64 -27.00
CA ARG A 190 29.18 -18.92 -27.05
C ARG A 190 29.28 -17.55 -26.40
N GLY A 191 28.70 -16.53 -27.03
CA GLY A 191 28.80 -15.17 -26.55
C GLY A 191 28.38 -14.12 -27.57
N LEU A 192 28.40 -12.86 -27.14
CA LEU A 192 28.15 -11.72 -28.01
C LEU A 192 28.94 -10.48 -27.62
N VAL A 193 29.17 -9.64 -28.62
CA VAL A 193 29.67 -8.27 -28.48
C VAL A 193 28.63 -7.35 -29.04
N ALA A 194 28.11 -6.46 -28.20
CA ALA A 194 27.05 -5.53 -28.55
C ALA A 194 27.39 -4.14 -28.01
N GLY A 195 27.26 -3.09 -28.82
CA GLY A 195 27.64 -1.77 -28.34
C GLY A 195 27.29 -0.59 -29.24
N GLY A 196 27.54 0.61 -28.71
CA GLY A 196 27.20 1.87 -29.34
C GLY A 196 25.72 2.24 -29.25
N ALA A 197 24.98 1.65 -28.29
CA ALA A 197 23.60 2.05 -28.04
C ALA A 197 23.57 3.36 -27.24
N THR A 198 22.69 4.28 -27.64
CA THR A 198 22.36 5.54 -26.97
C THR A 198 20.84 5.69 -26.92
N PRO A 199 20.26 6.65 -26.16
CA PRO A 199 18.81 6.84 -26.15
C PRO A 199 18.18 7.05 -27.53
N ASP A 200 18.92 7.65 -28.48
CA ASP A 200 18.43 7.97 -29.82
C ASP A 200 18.91 6.99 -30.89
N GLN A 201 19.78 6.05 -30.55
CA GLN A 201 20.42 5.18 -31.54
C GLN A 201 20.62 3.75 -31.03
N LEU A 202 20.18 2.78 -31.83
CA LEU A 202 20.45 1.37 -31.57
C LEU A 202 21.92 1.02 -31.83
N GLY A 203 22.52 0.27 -30.89
CA GLY A 203 23.87 -0.26 -30.99
C GLY A 203 23.95 -1.44 -31.96
N ALA A 204 25.14 -1.73 -32.48
CA ALA A 204 25.37 -2.89 -33.34
C ALA A 204 25.79 -4.11 -32.51
N VAL A 205 25.28 -5.28 -32.86
CA VAL A 205 25.87 -6.55 -32.45
C VAL A 205 26.95 -6.92 -33.46
N SER A 206 28.21 -6.88 -33.05
CA SER A 206 29.38 -7.08 -33.92
C SER A 206 29.91 -8.52 -33.90
N ALA A 207 29.64 -9.26 -32.83
CA ALA A 207 29.89 -10.69 -32.75
C ALA A 207 28.73 -11.37 -32.02
N HIS A 208 28.34 -12.55 -32.49
CA HIS A 208 27.33 -13.38 -31.85
C HIS A 208 27.52 -14.83 -32.27
N ARG A 209 27.70 -15.73 -31.30
CA ARG A 209 28.01 -17.14 -31.55
C ARG A 209 27.32 -18.04 -30.54
N GLY A 210 26.79 -19.17 -31.00
CA GLY A 210 26.30 -20.26 -30.16
C GLY A 210 27.21 -21.48 -30.25
N ALA A 211 27.01 -22.44 -29.34
CA ALA A 211 27.88 -23.62 -29.20
C ALA A 211 27.91 -24.53 -30.45
N THR A 212 26.84 -24.55 -31.25
CA THR A 212 26.70 -25.45 -32.42
C THR A 212 26.56 -24.71 -33.75
N GLU A 213 26.32 -23.40 -33.74
CA GLU A 213 26.11 -22.59 -34.94
C GLU A 213 26.71 -21.19 -34.77
N ASP A 214 27.47 -20.72 -35.75
CA ASP A 214 27.82 -19.31 -35.89
C ASP A 214 26.54 -18.55 -36.29
N GLY A 215 25.81 -18.11 -35.27
CA GLY A 215 24.63 -17.26 -35.43
C GLY A 215 25.04 -15.89 -35.94
N SER A 216 25.37 -15.77 -37.23
CA SER A 216 25.90 -14.55 -37.86
C SER A 216 25.17 -13.30 -37.36
N CYS A 217 25.88 -12.18 -37.25
CA CYS A 217 25.37 -10.99 -36.57
C CYS A 217 24.06 -10.42 -37.16
N GLN A 218 23.57 -10.94 -38.31
CA GLN A 218 22.23 -10.78 -38.92
C GLN A 218 21.59 -9.39 -38.83
N GLY A 219 22.39 -8.33 -38.70
CA GLY A 219 21.90 -6.96 -38.46
C GLY A 219 21.31 -6.70 -37.08
N ARG A 220 21.44 -7.63 -36.11
CA ARG A 220 20.93 -7.49 -34.75
C ARG A 220 21.40 -6.21 -34.07
N LYS A 221 20.53 -5.66 -33.24
CA LYS A 221 20.69 -4.34 -32.63
C LYS A 221 20.55 -4.37 -31.13
N LEU A 222 21.38 -3.62 -30.42
CA LEU A 222 21.28 -3.41 -28.99
C LEU A 222 20.41 -2.18 -28.73
N GLU A 223 19.38 -2.33 -27.90
CA GLU A 223 18.56 -1.22 -27.44
C GLU A 223 19.22 -0.50 -26.24
N TRP A 224 18.88 0.78 -26.08
CA TRP A 224 19.21 1.53 -24.87
C TRP A 224 18.62 0.87 -23.62
N VAL A 225 19.31 1.02 -22.49
CA VAL A 225 18.89 0.45 -21.21
C VAL A 225 17.66 1.17 -20.66
N ALA A 226 16.82 0.45 -19.94
CA ALA A 226 15.73 0.99 -19.13
C ALA A 226 15.97 0.69 -17.65
N ILE A 227 15.41 1.50 -16.75
CA ILE A 227 15.45 1.22 -15.30
C ILE A 227 14.55 0.01 -15.02
N GLY A 228 15.09 -1.00 -14.32
CA GLY A 228 14.35 -2.17 -13.90
C GLY A 228 13.19 -1.78 -12.97
N GLN A 229 11.97 -2.13 -13.36
CA GLN A 229 10.78 -1.77 -12.60
C GLN A 229 10.56 -2.76 -11.45
N PRO A 230 10.19 -2.30 -10.24
CA PRO A 230 9.87 -3.21 -9.14
C PRO A 230 8.73 -4.16 -9.54
N THR A 231 8.79 -5.39 -9.03
CA THR A 231 7.70 -6.34 -9.22
C THR A 231 6.65 -6.05 -8.16
N ILE A 232 5.42 -5.78 -8.58
CA ILE A 232 4.29 -5.55 -7.67
C ILE A 232 3.61 -6.88 -7.43
N GLU A 233 3.80 -7.44 -6.25
CA GLU A 233 2.99 -8.57 -5.79
C GLU A 233 1.69 -8.00 -5.20
N VAL A 234 0.56 -8.36 -5.82
CA VAL A 234 -0.74 -8.15 -5.19
C VAL A 234 -0.94 -9.34 -4.27
N VAL A 235 -0.87 -9.09 -2.96
CA VAL A 235 -1.16 -10.14 -1.98
C VAL A 235 -2.68 -10.32 -1.97
N GLU A 236 -3.14 -11.33 -2.70
CA GLU A 236 -4.42 -11.94 -2.38
C GLU A 236 -4.18 -12.76 -1.11
N GLU A 237 -4.70 -12.28 0.04
CA GLU A 237 -4.60 -13.05 1.28
C GLU A 237 -5.29 -14.41 1.07
N ASP A 238 -4.52 -15.50 1.15
CA ASP A 238 -5.02 -16.87 1.14
C ASP A 238 -5.82 -17.14 2.43
N GLY A 239 -7.07 -16.72 2.40
CA GLY A 239 -8.03 -16.80 3.50
C GLY A 239 -9.07 -15.71 3.31
N VAL A 240 -10.36 -16.00 3.53
CA VAL A 240 -11.41 -14.98 3.45
C VAL A 240 -11.23 -14.02 4.62
N THR A 241 -10.31 -13.08 4.51
CA THR A 241 -10.21 -11.93 5.41
C THR A 241 -11.38 -11.04 5.07
N ILE A 242 -12.41 -11.11 5.90
CA ILE A 242 -13.57 -10.23 5.80
C ILE A 242 -13.05 -8.82 6.10
N PRO A 243 -13.05 -7.88 5.13
CA PRO A 243 -12.49 -6.56 5.35
C PRO A 243 -13.31 -5.81 6.41
N LEU A 244 -12.62 -5.11 7.32
CA LEU A 244 -13.25 -4.16 8.21
C LEU A 244 -13.65 -2.92 7.42
N VAL A 245 -14.89 -2.49 7.53
CA VAL A 245 -15.40 -1.27 6.88
C VAL A 245 -16.16 -0.44 7.89
N ASP A 246 -15.79 0.82 8.02
CA ASP A 246 -16.54 1.83 8.75
C ASP A 246 -17.17 2.79 7.75
N LEU A 247 -18.49 2.88 7.80
CA LEU A 247 -19.27 3.81 6.99
C LEU A 247 -19.97 4.83 7.89
N VAL A 248 -19.63 6.09 7.73
CA VAL A 248 -20.42 7.19 8.30
C VAL A 248 -21.35 7.70 7.21
N VAL A 249 -22.64 7.76 7.50
CA VAL A 249 -23.64 8.39 6.63
C VAL A 249 -23.99 9.74 7.25
N ALA A 250 -23.54 10.82 6.60
CA ALA A 250 -23.75 12.19 7.04
C ALA A 250 -24.77 12.88 6.14
N ILE A 251 -25.71 13.61 6.72
CA ILE A 251 -26.76 14.31 5.97
C ILE A 251 -26.88 15.77 6.43
N ASP A 252 -27.05 16.67 5.47
CA ASP A 252 -27.60 17.99 5.74
C ASP A 252 -28.96 17.83 6.46
N SER A 253 -29.07 18.47 7.64
CA SER A 253 -30.27 18.35 8.46
C SER A 253 -31.33 19.44 8.22
N SER A 254 -31.19 20.18 7.12
CA SER A 254 -32.18 21.11 6.61
C SER A 254 -33.53 20.42 6.37
N VAL A 255 -34.61 21.20 6.29
CA VAL A 255 -35.96 20.66 6.11
C VAL A 255 -36.16 20.04 4.73
N SER A 256 -35.42 20.50 3.71
CA SER A 256 -35.51 19.98 2.34
C SER A 256 -35.01 18.54 2.23
N MET A 257 -34.07 18.12 3.08
CA MET A 257 -33.50 16.76 3.07
C MET A 257 -34.35 15.70 3.80
N LYS A 258 -35.55 16.06 4.26
CA LYS A 258 -36.38 15.20 5.13
C LYS A 258 -36.86 13.93 4.43
N ASP A 259 -37.28 14.03 3.18
CA ASP A 259 -37.76 12.88 2.41
C ASP A 259 -36.61 11.94 2.04
N GLU A 260 -35.43 12.46 1.71
CA GLU A 260 -34.23 11.64 1.54
C GLU A 260 -33.87 10.90 2.84
N ALA A 261 -33.93 11.58 3.99
CA ALA A 261 -33.65 10.94 5.28
C ALA A 261 -34.58 9.74 5.55
N VAL A 262 -35.88 9.89 5.26
CA VAL A 262 -36.89 8.82 5.41
C VAL A 262 -36.67 7.71 4.38
N ALA A 263 -36.41 8.07 3.12
CA ALA A 263 -36.19 7.10 2.05
C ALA A 263 -34.92 6.25 2.31
N LEU A 264 -33.85 6.89 2.79
CA LEU A 264 -32.62 6.20 3.15
C LEU A 264 -32.86 5.25 4.33
N ASP A 265 -33.53 5.71 5.38
CA ASP A 265 -33.86 4.87 6.54
C ASP A 265 -34.61 3.59 6.15
N ALA A 266 -35.58 3.70 5.24
CA ALA A 266 -36.32 2.54 4.74
C ALA A 266 -35.43 1.56 3.93
N ALA A 267 -34.39 2.05 3.25
CA ALA A 267 -33.55 1.26 2.36
C ALA A 267 -32.36 0.55 3.05
N VAL A 268 -31.88 1.09 4.17
CA VAL A 268 -30.62 0.67 4.83
C VAL A 268 -30.55 -0.83 5.11
N SER A 269 -31.59 -1.41 5.71
CA SER A 269 -31.54 -2.84 6.10
C SER A 269 -31.41 -3.75 4.89
N ALA A 270 -32.16 -3.46 3.82
CA ALA A 270 -32.06 -4.23 2.59
C ALA A 270 -30.70 -4.05 1.89
N ALA A 271 -30.12 -2.85 1.94
CA ALA A 271 -28.80 -2.57 1.36
C ALA A 271 -27.68 -3.31 2.11
N ILE A 272 -27.72 -3.33 3.44
CA ILE A 272 -26.76 -4.08 4.26
C ILE A 272 -26.84 -5.58 3.97
N GLU A 273 -28.05 -6.14 3.91
CA GLU A 273 -28.23 -7.56 3.57
C GLU A 273 -27.73 -7.88 2.15
N ALA A 274 -28.02 -7.02 1.18
CA ALA A 274 -27.53 -7.20 -0.19
C ALA A 274 -25.99 -7.10 -0.27
N ALA A 275 -25.39 -6.14 0.43
CA ALA A 275 -23.94 -5.98 0.50
C ALA A 275 -23.27 -7.18 1.21
N ARG A 276 -23.85 -7.71 2.28
CA ARG A 276 -23.34 -8.93 2.95
C ARG A 276 -23.28 -10.13 2.01
N ALA A 277 -24.24 -10.25 1.09
CA ALA A 277 -24.28 -11.34 0.11
C ALA A 277 -23.27 -11.16 -1.03
N HIS A 278 -23.08 -9.93 -1.52
CA HIS A 278 -22.26 -9.66 -2.72
C HIS A 278 -20.81 -9.31 -2.40
N CYS A 279 -20.58 -8.62 -1.30
CA CYS A 279 -19.29 -8.06 -0.93
C CYS A 279 -19.08 -8.16 0.59
N PRO A 280 -18.90 -9.37 1.16
CA PRO A 280 -18.78 -9.58 2.60
C PRO A 280 -17.79 -8.61 3.25
N SER A 281 -18.19 -8.02 4.38
CA SER A 281 -17.41 -7.09 5.19
C SER A 281 -17.88 -7.10 6.65
N ASP A 282 -16.98 -6.77 7.56
CA ASP A 282 -17.31 -6.42 8.95
C ASP A 282 -17.67 -4.93 8.93
N LEU A 283 -18.93 -4.67 8.59
CA LEU A 283 -19.46 -3.33 8.40
C LEU A 283 -19.99 -2.73 9.72
N ARG A 284 -19.45 -1.57 10.09
CA ARG A 284 -20.02 -0.67 11.11
C ARG A 284 -20.58 0.56 10.40
N VAL A 285 -21.84 0.91 10.68
CA VAL A 285 -22.49 2.10 10.09
C VAL A 285 -22.97 3.06 11.18
N VAL A 286 -22.71 4.35 11.01
CA VAL A 286 -23.18 5.43 11.89
C VAL A 286 -23.91 6.49 11.06
N TYR A 287 -25.06 6.99 11.54
CA TYR A 287 -25.91 7.96 10.84
C TYR A 287 -25.94 9.27 11.61
N LEU A 288 -25.52 10.37 10.98
CA LEU A 288 -25.36 11.66 11.65
C LEU A 288 -25.96 12.80 10.82
N GLY A 289 -26.68 13.71 11.47
CA GLY A 289 -27.10 14.98 10.86
C GLY A 289 -26.13 16.11 11.15
N ILE A 290 -25.96 17.07 10.23
CA ILE A 290 -25.19 18.28 10.50
C ILE A 290 -26.03 19.20 11.39
N GLU A 291 -25.59 19.46 12.63
CA GLU A 291 -26.27 20.37 13.58
C GLU A 291 -27.76 20.06 13.88
N GLY A 292 -28.25 18.87 13.50
CA GLY A 292 -29.64 18.49 13.63
C GLY A 292 -29.89 17.00 13.47
N THR A 293 -31.16 16.62 13.41
CA THR A 293 -31.64 15.23 13.43
C THR A 293 -32.96 15.11 12.68
N PHE A 294 -33.26 13.93 12.14
CA PHE A 294 -34.57 13.60 11.59
C PHE A 294 -35.31 12.62 12.49
N ARG A 295 -36.45 13.05 13.04
CA ARG A 295 -37.28 12.23 13.91
C ARG A 295 -37.75 10.96 13.19
N ASP A 296 -37.84 9.86 13.93
CA ASP A 296 -38.32 8.56 13.44
C ASP A 296 -37.44 7.96 12.31
N THR A 297 -36.18 8.38 12.24
CA THR A 297 -35.13 7.81 11.36
C THR A 297 -33.90 7.44 12.19
N ARG A 298 -32.93 6.76 11.57
CA ARG A 298 -31.60 6.53 12.16
C ARG A 298 -30.78 7.82 12.40
N PHE A 299 -31.11 8.95 11.78
CA PHE A 299 -30.44 10.24 11.99
C PHE A 299 -30.90 10.92 13.28
N ASN A 300 -30.70 10.26 14.42
CA ASN A 300 -31.16 10.71 15.73
C ASN A 300 -30.06 11.42 16.57
N GLN A 301 -28.88 11.64 15.99
CA GLN A 301 -27.75 12.33 16.60
C GLN A 301 -27.08 13.27 15.59
N SER A 302 -26.60 14.41 16.06
CA SER A 302 -25.80 15.33 15.22
C SER A 302 -24.32 15.00 15.25
N ILE A 303 -23.58 15.40 14.21
CA ILE A 303 -22.12 15.23 14.12
C ILE A 303 -21.43 15.88 15.33
N ARG A 304 -21.70 17.15 15.61
CA ARG A 304 -21.12 17.86 16.77
C ARG A 304 -21.36 17.09 18.07
N LYS A 305 -22.59 16.63 18.31
CA LYS A 305 -22.91 15.85 19.52
C LYS A 305 -22.11 14.55 19.53
N TYR A 306 -22.06 13.81 18.43
CA TYR A 306 -21.29 12.57 18.34
C TYR A 306 -19.80 12.80 18.65
N LEU A 307 -19.16 13.77 18.02
CA LEU A 307 -17.72 14.02 18.22
C LEU A 307 -17.41 14.50 19.64
N THR A 308 -18.23 15.40 20.18
CA THR A 308 -18.00 15.93 21.54
C THR A 308 -18.31 14.91 22.65
N THR A 309 -19.31 14.03 22.46
CA THR A 309 -19.71 13.08 23.52
C THR A 309 -19.11 11.68 23.37
N THR A 310 -18.93 11.21 22.13
CA THR A 310 -18.45 9.84 21.85
C THR A 310 -16.94 9.82 21.72
N THR A 311 -16.36 10.79 20.99
CA THR A 311 -14.92 10.84 20.74
C THR A 311 -14.19 11.86 21.64
N ASN A 312 -14.93 12.57 22.50
CA ASN A 312 -14.43 13.56 23.47
C ASN A 312 -13.61 14.70 22.84
N VAL A 313 -13.94 15.07 21.61
CA VAL A 313 -13.30 16.19 20.91
C VAL A 313 -13.72 17.50 21.56
N ALA A 314 -12.77 18.41 21.78
CA ALA A 314 -13.09 19.73 22.29
C ALA A 314 -13.88 20.51 21.24
N GLU A 315 -14.95 21.19 21.66
CA GLU A 315 -15.80 21.94 20.74
C GLU A 315 -15.04 23.02 19.93
N SER A 316 -13.98 23.58 20.51
CA SER A 316 -13.09 24.56 19.85
C SER A 316 -12.27 23.99 18.69
N GLU A 317 -12.17 22.66 18.58
CA GLU A 317 -11.45 21.99 17.49
C GLU A 317 -12.36 21.74 16.29
N LEU A 318 -13.68 21.81 16.46
CA LEU A 318 -14.64 21.57 15.39
C LEU A 318 -14.70 22.77 14.44
N ARG A 319 -14.62 22.48 13.14
CA ARG A 319 -14.76 23.45 12.05
C ARG A 319 -16.22 23.78 11.76
N GLY A 320 -17.14 22.84 11.98
CA GLY A 320 -18.56 23.03 11.77
C GLY A 320 -19.10 24.23 12.54
N ARG A 321 -19.99 25.00 11.93
CA ARG A 321 -20.64 26.14 12.60
C ARG A 321 -21.82 25.63 13.45
N GLN A 322 -22.15 26.34 14.52
CA GLN A 322 -23.27 25.94 15.38
C GLN A 322 -24.61 26.31 14.72
N ARG A 323 -25.65 25.51 14.98
CA ARG A 323 -27.00 25.87 14.55
C ARG A 323 -27.37 27.30 14.97
N GLY A 324 -27.87 28.08 14.01
CA GLY A 324 -28.31 29.45 14.25
C GLY A 324 -27.23 30.53 14.19
N THR A 325 -25.96 30.17 13.93
CA THR A 325 -24.88 31.17 13.74
C THR A 325 -24.71 31.63 12.29
N VAL A 326 -25.39 30.97 11.35
CA VAL A 326 -25.40 31.30 9.92
C VAL A 326 -26.85 31.57 9.50
N ALA A 327 -27.05 32.61 8.70
CA ALA A 327 -28.36 32.95 8.17
C ALA A 327 -28.96 31.80 7.34
N GLY A 328 -30.29 31.75 7.24
CA GLY A 328 -30.99 30.78 6.40
C GLY A 328 -30.96 29.32 6.87
N GLY A 329 -30.16 28.99 7.89
CA GLY A 329 -29.94 27.60 8.29
C GLY A 329 -28.61 27.03 7.84
N GLY A 330 -27.73 27.84 7.19
CA GLY A 330 -26.50 27.35 6.56
C GLY A 330 -25.55 26.54 7.46
N ALA A 331 -25.61 26.65 8.78
CA ALA A 331 -24.84 25.77 9.66
C ALA A 331 -25.26 24.29 9.54
N GLN A 332 -26.49 24.01 9.13
CA GLN A 332 -27.01 22.65 8.89
C GLN A 332 -26.59 22.13 7.51
N GLU A 333 -26.20 23.01 6.59
CA GLU A 333 -25.80 22.72 5.20
C GLU A 333 -24.26 22.71 5.04
N ASP A 334 -23.51 22.73 6.15
CA ASP A 334 -22.04 22.81 6.21
C ASP A 334 -21.34 21.50 5.81
N GLY A 335 -21.59 21.01 4.59
CA GLY A 335 -21.09 19.74 4.09
C GLY A 335 -19.57 19.59 4.13
N ALA A 336 -18.81 20.58 3.63
CA ALA A 336 -17.35 20.54 3.63
C ALA A 336 -16.78 20.47 5.05
N ARG A 337 -17.31 21.28 5.97
CA ARG A 337 -16.85 21.31 7.37
C ARG A 337 -17.19 20.02 8.10
N ALA A 338 -18.36 19.45 7.82
CA ALA A 338 -18.77 18.15 8.34
C ALA A 338 -17.83 17.03 7.87
N ILE A 339 -17.43 17.05 6.58
CA ILE A 339 -16.45 16.10 6.02
C ILE A 339 -15.10 16.26 6.73
N GLU A 340 -14.63 17.49 6.96
CA GLU A 340 -13.39 17.76 7.68
C GLU A 340 -13.43 17.20 9.11
N ASP A 341 -14.48 17.54 9.86
CA ASP A 341 -14.63 17.16 11.27
C ASP A 341 -14.71 15.64 11.42
N LEU A 342 -15.52 14.96 10.59
CA LEU A 342 -15.63 13.50 10.63
C LEU A 342 -14.34 12.81 10.18
N SER A 343 -13.65 13.35 9.18
CA SER A 343 -12.40 12.74 8.71
C SER A 343 -11.32 12.75 9.79
N ARG A 344 -11.20 13.85 10.55
CA ARG A 344 -10.19 14.01 11.61
C ARG A 344 -10.54 13.31 12.91
N HIS A 345 -11.82 13.37 13.30
CA HIS A 345 -12.19 13.18 14.70
C HIS A 345 -13.13 12.00 14.95
N PHE A 346 -13.61 11.33 13.90
CA PHE A 346 -14.40 10.12 14.06
C PHE A 346 -13.53 8.96 14.58
N ASP A 347 -14.14 8.07 15.35
CA ASP A 347 -13.49 6.93 16.01
C ASP A 347 -13.28 5.75 15.06
N TRP A 348 -12.64 5.97 13.90
CA TRP A 348 -12.37 4.92 12.90
C TRP A 348 -11.64 3.71 13.51
N ARG A 349 -12.14 2.49 13.26
CA ARG A 349 -11.49 1.25 13.71
C ARG A 349 -10.11 1.13 13.05
N PRO A 350 -9.06 0.75 13.81
CA PRO A 350 -7.75 0.48 13.23
C PRO A 350 -7.84 -0.56 12.10
N GLY A 351 -7.24 -0.26 10.95
CA GLY A 351 -7.24 -1.15 9.78
C GLY A 351 -8.57 -1.22 9.00
N ALA A 352 -9.63 -0.51 9.40
CA ALA A 352 -10.86 -0.46 8.63
C ALA A 352 -10.72 0.44 7.40
N GLY A 353 -11.35 0.03 6.28
CA GLY A 353 -11.68 0.95 5.20
C GLY A 353 -12.60 2.05 5.74
N ARG A 354 -12.15 3.30 5.63
CA ARG A 354 -12.87 4.47 6.16
C ARG A 354 -13.68 5.10 5.04
N ALA A 355 -15.00 5.09 5.18
CA ALA A 355 -15.89 5.68 4.21
C ALA A 355 -16.85 6.69 4.85
N LEU A 356 -17.06 7.79 4.15
CA LEU A 356 -18.05 8.80 4.49
C LEU A 356 -19.01 8.94 3.31
N PHE A 357 -20.30 8.68 3.51
CA PHE A 357 -21.33 8.97 2.53
C PHE A 357 -22.07 10.24 2.94
N PHE A 358 -21.79 11.34 2.24
CA PHE A 358 -22.37 12.65 2.50
C PHE A 358 -23.57 12.93 1.57
N LEU A 359 -24.68 13.38 2.14
CA LEU A 359 -25.91 13.74 1.44
C LEU A 359 -26.25 15.21 1.69
N GLY A 360 -26.49 15.96 0.62
CA GLY A 360 -26.99 17.34 0.67
C GLY A 360 -27.66 17.73 -0.64
N ASP A 361 -28.31 18.89 -0.69
CA ASP A 361 -28.99 19.43 -1.88
C ASP A 361 -28.49 20.83 -2.28
N GLU A 362 -27.50 21.36 -1.58
CA GLU A 362 -26.92 22.70 -1.78
C GLU A 362 -25.38 22.71 -1.79
N SER A 363 -24.79 23.89 -2.02
CA SER A 363 -23.33 24.10 -1.92
C SER A 363 -22.75 23.71 -0.55
N LEU A 364 -21.47 23.36 -0.53
CA LEU A 364 -20.82 22.67 0.59
C LEU A 364 -20.40 23.57 1.78
N ASP A 365 -20.42 24.91 1.69
CA ASP A 365 -20.10 25.81 2.83
C ASP A 365 -21.31 26.64 3.30
N GLY A 366 -22.36 25.91 3.69
CA GLY A 366 -23.55 26.47 4.32
C GLY A 366 -24.58 26.98 3.33
N GLY A 367 -24.78 26.18 2.29
CA GLY A 367 -25.88 26.29 1.36
C GLY A 367 -25.63 27.29 0.23
N ASN A 368 -26.69 27.53 -0.54
CA ASN A 368 -26.65 28.38 -1.73
C ASN A 368 -26.85 29.85 -1.37
N GLN A 369 -25.94 30.46 -0.61
CA GLN A 369 -26.04 31.90 -0.32
C GLN A 369 -26.09 32.70 -1.63
N ASP A 370 -27.14 33.51 -1.79
CA ASP A 370 -27.48 34.24 -3.03
C ASP A 370 -27.80 33.38 -4.27
N GLY A 371 -28.09 32.08 -4.10
CA GLY A 371 -28.51 31.18 -5.17
C GLY A 371 -27.39 30.86 -6.18
N LYS A 372 -26.14 30.83 -5.72
CA LYS A 372 -24.93 30.53 -6.50
C LYS A 372 -24.00 29.61 -5.71
N GLN A 373 -23.09 28.95 -6.41
CA GLN A 373 -21.86 28.44 -5.82
C GLN A 373 -20.80 29.53 -5.92
N ASP A 374 -20.09 29.80 -4.83
CA ASP A 374 -19.05 30.80 -4.80
C ASP A 374 -17.65 30.22 -4.51
N GLN A 375 -16.67 31.12 -4.44
CA GLN A 375 -15.27 30.72 -4.24
C GLN A 375 -15.04 30.13 -2.83
N GLY A 376 -15.82 30.56 -1.83
CA GLY A 376 -15.74 30.02 -0.47
C GLY A 376 -16.17 28.55 -0.42
N ASP A 377 -17.21 28.18 -1.18
CA ASP A 377 -17.62 26.78 -1.34
C ASP A 377 -16.49 25.91 -1.91
N ILE A 378 -15.80 26.40 -2.94
CA ILE A 378 -14.69 25.69 -3.59
C ILE A 378 -13.50 25.56 -2.64
N GLU A 379 -13.18 26.62 -1.89
CA GLU A 379 -12.09 26.62 -0.91
C GLU A 379 -12.37 25.67 0.26
N ALA A 380 -13.60 25.64 0.76
CA ALA A 380 -14.02 24.68 1.78
C ALA A 380 -13.95 23.24 1.26
N ALA A 381 -14.41 23.00 0.03
CA ALA A 381 -14.30 21.68 -0.60
C ALA A 381 -12.84 21.24 -0.78
N ASN A 382 -11.93 22.15 -1.15
CA ASN A 382 -10.50 21.86 -1.25
C ASN A 382 -9.91 21.40 0.09
N LEU A 383 -10.29 22.08 1.18
CA LEU A 383 -9.83 21.72 2.51
C LEU A 383 -10.40 20.36 2.94
N ALA A 384 -11.69 20.12 2.72
CA ALA A 384 -12.32 18.83 2.99
C ALA A 384 -11.64 17.67 2.24
N ILE A 385 -11.32 17.85 0.95
CA ILE A 385 -10.58 16.87 0.16
C ILE A 385 -9.20 16.59 0.73
N ALA A 386 -8.44 17.64 1.07
CA ALA A 386 -7.10 17.50 1.60
C ALA A 386 -7.11 16.71 2.92
N VAL A 387 -8.03 17.07 3.82
CA VAL A 387 -8.20 16.42 5.13
C VAL A 387 -8.67 14.97 4.98
N ALA A 388 -9.63 14.70 4.10
CA ALA A 388 -10.09 13.33 3.86
C ALA A 388 -8.97 12.45 3.30
N LYS A 389 -8.16 12.96 2.34
CA LYS A 389 -6.99 12.26 1.81
C LYS A 389 -5.95 11.96 2.90
N GLU A 390 -5.62 12.96 3.73
CA GLU A 390 -4.68 12.80 4.85
C GLU A 390 -5.16 11.74 5.85
N ALA A 391 -6.46 11.73 6.15
CA ALA A 391 -7.07 10.76 7.05
C ALA A 391 -7.37 9.39 6.40
N GLY A 392 -7.08 9.22 5.11
CA GLY A 392 -7.41 7.99 4.37
C GLY A 392 -8.91 7.69 4.30
N VAL A 393 -9.75 8.73 4.30
CA VAL A 393 -11.22 8.62 4.25
C VAL A 393 -11.69 8.77 2.80
N ARG A 394 -12.40 7.75 2.32
CA ARG A 394 -13.07 7.75 1.02
C ARG A 394 -14.43 8.45 1.14
N VAL A 395 -14.62 9.57 0.45
CA VAL A 395 -15.88 10.32 0.51
C VAL A 395 -16.75 9.96 -0.68
N HIS A 396 -17.93 9.41 -0.43
CA HIS A 396 -19.00 9.26 -1.38
C HIS A 396 -19.96 10.44 -1.20
N THR A 397 -20.52 10.95 -2.29
CA THR A 397 -21.41 12.12 -2.25
C THR A 397 -22.73 11.81 -2.93
N TYR A 398 -23.81 12.39 -2.43
CA TYR A 398 -25.12 12.38 -3.07
C TYR A 398 -25.67 13.80 -3.08
N LEU A 399 -25.98 14.30 -4.29
CA LEU A 399 -26.68 15.56 -4.48
C LEU A 399 -28.18 15.31 -4.67
N GLY A 400 -28.97 15.76 -3.70
CA GLY A 400 -30.42 15.72 -3.69
C GLY A 400 -31.08 16.69 -4.67
N THR A 401 -32.39 16.91 -4.50
CA THR A 401 -33.13 17.81 -5.39
C THR A 401 -32.95 19.25 -4.96
N SER A 402 -32.05 19.97 -5.63
CA SER A 402 -31.83 21.40 -5.36
C SER A 402 -32.90 22.31 -5.99
N SER A 403 -33.22 23.41 -5.30
CA SER A 403 -34.16 24.45 -5.79
C SER A 403 -33.50 25.53 -6.65
N VAL A 404 -32.17 25.51 -6.79
CA VAL A 404 -31.42 26.48 -7.59
C VAL A 404 -31.62 26.28 -9.10
N LYS A 405 -31.25 27.30 -9.88
CA LYS A 405 -31.28 27.22 -11.35
C LYS A 405 -30.37 26.10 -11.85
N ASP A 406 -30.79 25.41 -12.91
CA ASP A 406 -30.05 24.29 -13.52
C ASP A 406 -28.55 24.55 -13.75
N LYS A 407 -28.18 25.78 -14.15
CA LYS A 407 -26.78 26.14 -14.35
C LYS A 407 -25.98 26.00 -13.05
N VAL A 408 -26.49 26.59 -11.97
CA VAL A 408 -25.87 26.56 -10.64
C VAL A 408 -25.89 25.14 -10.10
N ARG A 409 -27.00 24.41 -10.31
CA ARG A 409 -27.10 23.00 -9.92
C ARG A 409 -25.98 22.15 -10.52
N ARG A 410 -25.63 22.36 -11.79
CA ARG A 410 -24.52 21.65 -12.45
C ARG A 410 -23.15 22.02 -11.89
N GLU A 411 -22.97 23.27 -11.45
CA GLU A 411 -21.74 23.71 -10.77
C GLU A 411 -21.59 22.93 -9.46
N ILE A 412 -22.66 22.89 -8.65
CA ILE A 412 -22.70 22.17 -7.35
C ILE A 412 -22.49 20.67 -7.57
N GLU A 413 -23.18 20.08 -8.55
CA GLU A 413 -23.03 18.67 -8.92
C GLU A 413 -21.58 18.34 -9.31
N GLY A 414 -20.96 19.21 -10.10
CA GLY A 414 -19.54 19.08 -10.46
C GLY A 414 -18.63 19.09 -9.24
N GLU A 415 -19.00 19.85 -8.21
CA GLU A 415 -18.20 19.98 -6.99
C GLU A 415 -18.37 18.78 -6.05
N TYR A 416 -19.59 18.27 -5.88
CA TYR A 416 -19.84 16.99 -5.21
C TYR A 416 -19.09 15.84 -5.89
N ALA A 417 -19.07 15.83 -7.22
CA ALA A 417 -18.34 14.85 -8.01
C ALA A 417 -16.82 14.97 -7.86
N ARG A 418 -16.29 16.19 -7.71
CA ARG A 418 -14.86 16.40 -7.47
C ARG A 418 -14.45 15.91 -6.08
N VAL A 419 -15.20 16.25 -5.03
CA VAL A 419 -14.92 15.75 -3.67
C VAL A 419 -14.86 14.22 -3.65
N ALA A 420 -15.85 13.57 -4.27
CA ALA A 420 -15.87 12.11 -4.32
C ALA A 420 -14.69 11.54 -5.12
N ARG A 421 -14.50 12.00 -6.35
CA ARG A 421 -13.44 11.50 -7.24
C ARG A 421 -12.06 11.66 -6.63
N GLU A 422 -11.78 12.81 -6.02
CA GLU A 422 -10.45 13.09 -5.48
C GLU A 422 -10.13 12.27 -4.21
N THR A 423 -11.14 11.83 -3.46
CA THR A 423 -10.96 10.97 -2.28
C THR A 423 -11.13 9.48 -2.60
N GLY A 424 -11.30 9.14 -3.89
CA GLY A 424 -11.47 7.76 -4.36
C GLY A 424 -12.87 7.18 -4.13
N GLY A 425 -13.87 8.02 -3.85
CA GLY A 425 -15.26 7.63 -3.69
C GLY A 425 -16.10 7.83 -4.95
N GLN A 426 -17.42 7.68 -4.79
CA GLN A 426 -18.40 7.77 -5.88
C GLN A 426 -19.37 8.92 -5.62
N SER A 427 -19.77 9.61 -6.68
CA SER A 427 -20.78 10.65 -6.64
C SER A 427 -22.08 10.17 -7.25
N PHE A 428 -23.18 10.53 -6.60
CA PHE A 428 -24.54 10.19 -6.98
C PHE A 428 -25.40 11.44 -7.00
N THR A 429 -26.54 11.34 -7.69
CA THR A 429 -27.55 12.39 -7.76
C THR A 429 -28.93 11.82 -7.44
N SER A 430 -29.91 12.71 -7.26
CA SER A 430 -31.33 12.34 -7.19
C SER A 430 -31.81 11.47 -8.37
N GLN A 431 -31.16 11.53 -9.54
CA GLN A 431 -31.47 10.63 -10.66
C GLN A 431 -31.01 9.20 -10.41
N ASP A 432 -29.90 9.00 -9.71
CA ASP A 432 -29.40 7.67 -9.35
C ASP A 432 -30.32 6.99 -8.33
N ALA A 433 -30.90 7.77 -7.42
CA ALA A 433 -31.87 7.31 -6.44
C ALA A 433 -33.20 6.84 -7.06
N LEU A 434 -33.45 7.07 -8.36
CA LEU A 434 -34.60 6.47 -9.08
C LEU A 434 -34.52 4.94 -9.14
N ARG A 435 -33.31 4.37 -9.03
CA ARG A 435 -33.10 2.91 -8.87
C ARG A 435 -33.32 2.43 -7.43
N GLY A 436 -33.64 3.34 -6.53
CA GLY A 436 -33.78 3.14 -5.09
C GLY A 436 -32.45 3.33 -4.35
N PHE A 437 -32.52 3.94 -3.16
CA PHE A 437 -31.37 4.10 -2.26
C PHE A 437 -30.72 2.78 -1.84
N GLN A 438 -31.43 1.66 -1.96
CA GLN A 438 -30.88 0.34 -1.66
C GLN A 438 -29.66 0.03 -2.55
N ALA A 439 -29.79 0.19 -3.87
CA ALA A 439 -28.73 -0.10 -4.81
C ALA A 439 -27.53 0.84 -4.61
N LEU A 440 -27.82 2.13 -4.38
CA LEU A 440 -26.81 3.14 -4.10
C LEU A 440 -26.02 2.80 -2.83
N LEU A 441 -26.70 2.50 -1.73
CA LEU A 441 -26.03 2.12 -0.47
C LEU A 441 -25.24 0.82 -0.61
N GLN A 442 -25.70 -0.13 -1.41
CA GLN A 442 -24.92 -1.32 -1.72
C GLN A 442 -23.62 -0.97 -2.45
N ASP A 443 -23.68 -0.12 -3.49
CA ASP A 443 -22.50 0.35 -4.22
C ASP A 443 -21.51 1.05 -3.29
N VAL A 444 -22.00 1.93 -2.40
CA VAL A 444 -21.18 2.60 -1.38
C VAL A 444 -20.52 1.58 -0.46
N ILE A 445 -21.28 0.64 0.12
CA ILE A 445 -20.74 -0.35 1.07
C ILE A 445 -19.68 -1.23 0.37
N CYS A 446 -19.95 -1.70 -0.84
CA CYS A 446 -18.99 -2.52 -1.57
C CYS A 446 -17.74 -1.71 -1.99
N GLY A 447 -17.94 -0.47 -2.41
CA GLY A 447 -16.88 0.47 -2.77
C GLY A 447 -16.10 1.02 -1.59
N SER A 448 -16.50 0.74 -0.34
CA SER A 448 -15.82 1.19 0.88
C SER A 448 -14.72 0.23 1.37
N LYS A 449 -14.47 -0.87 0.64
CA LYS A 449 -13.43 -1.83 1.00
C LYS A 449 -12.02 -1.23 0.85
N PRO A 450 -11.07 -1.59 1.74
CA PRO A 450 -9.68 -1.22 1.56
C PRO A 450 -9.13 -1.78 0.24
N GLU A 451 -8.21 -1.06 -0.38
CA GLU A 451 -7.50 -1.54 -1.57
C GLU A 451 -6.71 -2.82 -1.25
N PRO A 452 -6.51 -3.73 -2.22
CA PRO A 452 -5.67 -4.91 -2.03
C PRO A 452 -4.28 -4.52 -1.54
N ARG A 453 -3.71 -5.28 -0.60
CA ARG A 453 -2.35 -5.06 -0.12
C ARG A 453 -1.38 -5.34 -1.27
N ARG A 454 -0.59 -4.33 -1.64
CA ARG A 454 0.48 -4.46 -2.62
C ARG A 454 1.81 -4.52 -1.89
N ILE A 455 2.62 -5.52 -2.18
CA ILE A 455 4.01 -5.61 -1.75
C ILE A 455 4.87 -5.30 -2.98
N GLU A 456 5.65 -4.23 -2.91
CA GLU A 456 6.63 -3.90 -3.93
C GLU A 456 7.93 -4.64 -3.62
N HIS A 457 8.33 -5.53 -4.52
CA HIS A 457 9.64 -6.18 -4.49
C HIS A 457 10.61 -5.39 -5.36
N PRO A 458 11.81 -5.02 -4.86
CA PRO A 458 12.84 -4.42 -5.69
C PRO A 458 13.10 -5.26 -6.94
N PHE A 459 13.37 -4.61 -8.07
CA PHE A 459 13.70 -5.35 -9.30
C PHE A 459 14.92 -6.24 -9.07
N CYS A 460 14.76 -7.53 -9.32
CA CYS A 460 15.83 -8.50 -9.23
C CYS A 460 16.44 -8.74 -10.62
N CYS A 461 17.69 -8.32 -10.83
CA CYS A 461 18.44 -8.76 -12.01
C CYS A 461 18.96 -10.18 -11.78
N CYS A 462 18.19 -11.18 -12.20
CA CYS A 462 18.48 -12.59 -11.98
C CYS A 462 18.20 -13.44 -13.23
N GLN A 463 18.58 -14.71 -13.16
CA GLN A 463 18.30 -15.70 -14.19
C GLN A 463 16.80 -15.79 -14.52
N ALA A 464 15.94 -15.81 -13.48
CA ALA A 464 14.49 -15.91 -13.66
C ALA A 464 13.93 -14.76 -14.51
N TYR A 465 14.47 -13.54 -14.39
CA TYR A 465 14.06 -12.42 -15.22
C TYR A 465 14.37 -12.67 -16.70
N VAL A 466 15.58 -13.12 -17.04
CA VAL A 466 15.97 -13.34 -18.45
C VAL A 466 15.36 -14.60 -19.06
N GLU A 467 14.85 -15.52 -18.24
CA GLU A 467 14.19 -16.76 -18.67
C GLU A 467 12.66 -16.68 -18.75
N SER A 468 12.02 -15.71 -18.10
CA SER A 468 10.59 -15.40 -18.29
C SER A 468 10.25 -15.05 -19.73
#